data_AF-A0A7U3D1Y7-F1
#
_entry.id   AF-A0A7U3D1Y7-F1
#
_cell.length_a   1.000
_cell.length_b   1.000
_cell.length_c   1.000
_cell.angle_alpha   90.00
_cell.angle_beta   90.00
_cell.angle_gamma   90.00
#
_symmetry.space_group_name_H-M   'P 1'
#
loop_
_entity.id
_entity.type
_entity.pdbx_description
1 polymer ?
#
loop_
_entity_poly.entity_id
_entity_poly.type
_entity_poly.pdbx_seq_one_letter_code
_entity_poly.pdbx_strand_id
1 'polypeptide(L)'
;MKIVAVVDEENMLTPLEYGSSIFQIDDETKEIKEYENPGFGSPYGGKERAMAAILTLKADAIIVKEGSLCPGSYHMSLGKMKYIPVEEEKLDEVMNKLPEIKKQAVPELDMDMYRE
;
A
#
# COMPACT_ATOMS: atom_id res chain seq x y z
N MET A 1 -1.76 -14.81 -3.50
CA MET A 1 -2.25 -13.41 -3.38
C MET A 1 -1.05 -12.48 -3.41
N LYS A 2 -1.09 -11.45 -4.25
CA LYS A 2 -0.06 -10.40 -4.35
C LYS A 2 -0.49 -9.18 -3.56
N ILE A 3 0.30 -8.83 -2.56
CA ILE A 3 0.02 -7.72 -1.65
C ILE A 3 1.09 -6.66 -1.87
N VAL A 4 0.73 -5.39 -1.86
CA VAL A 4 1.70 -4.30 -1.88
C VAL A 4 1.69 -3.49 -0.59
N ALA A 5 2.86 -3.00 -0.21
CA ALA A 5 3.04 -2.03 0.86
C ALA A 5 3.93 -0.89 0.36
N VAL A 6 3.68 0.32 0.84
CA VAL A 6 4.53 1.48 0.60
C VAL A 6 5.22 1.83 1.90
N VAL A 7 6.55 1.90 1.85
CA VAL A 7 7.39 2.11 3.03
C VAL A 7 8.46 3.17 2.79
N ASP A 8 8.91 3.80 3.87
CA ASP A 8 10.10 4.66 3.87
C ASP A 8 11.41 3.87 4.01
N GLU A 9 12.53 4.60 4.12
CA GLU A 9 13.88 4.04 4.24
C GLU A 9 14.10 3.20 5.52
N GLU A 10 13.24 3.36 6.53
CA GLU A 10 13.25 2.60 7.78
C GLU A 10 12.26 1.42 7.76
N ASN A 11 11.67 1.11 6.60
CA ASN A 11 10.62 0.11 6.40
C ASN A 11 9.34 0.39 7.21
N MET A 12 9.07 1.67 7.50
CA MET A 12 7.81 2.09 8.12
C MET A 12 6.74 2.26 7.04
N LEU A 13 5.55 1.71 7.26
CA LEU A 13 4.38 1.99 6.44
C LEU A 13 4.08 3.49 6.50
N THR A 14 3.92 4.10 5.33
CA THR A 14 3.83 5.56 5.22
C THR A 14 2.89 5.95 4.07
N PRO A 15 2.38 7.19 4.01
CA PRO A 15 1.63 7.66 2.86
C PRO A 15 2.38 7.53 1.54
N LEU A 16 1.62 7.39 0.46
CA LEU A 16 2.14 6.99 -0.85
C LEU A 16 3.30 7.85 -1.38
N GLU A 17 3.28 9.15 -1.14
CA GLU A 17 4.29 10.11 -1.62
C GLU A 17 5.52 10.21 -0.70
N TYR A 18 5.43 9.66 0.51
CA TYR A 18 6.49 9.68 1.52
C TYR A 18 7.24 8.36 1.62
N GLY A 19 6.76 7.29 0.97
CA GLY A 19 7.50 6.03 0.91
C GLY A 19 8.52 6.04 -0.21
N SER A 20 9.77 5.70 0.09
CA SER A 20 10.83 5.55 -0.90
C SER A 20 10.64 4.30 -1.77
N SER A 21 10.02 3.25 -1.22
CA SER A 21 9.92 1.93 -1.85
C SER A 21 8.50 1.39 -1.85
N ILE A 22 8.19 0.62 -2.90
CA ILE A 22 6.98 -0.20 -3.01
C ILE A 22 7.41 -1.66 -2.92
N PHE A 23 6.95 -2.36 -1.89
CA PHE A 23 7.15 -3.80 -1.75
C PHE A 23 5.97 -4.55 -2.32
N GLN A 24 6.22 -5.54 -3.19
CA GLN A 24 5.24 -6.53 -3.61
C GLN A 24 5.58 -7.87 -2.99
N ILE A 25 4.63 -8.42 -2.23
CA ILE A 25 4.74 -9.68 -1.51
C ILE A 25 3.81 -10.68 -2.18
N ASP A 26 4.36 -11.80 -2.64
CA ASP A 26 3.59 -12.92 -3.15
C ASP A 26 3.42 -13.96 -2.04
N ASP A 27 2.23 -14.02 -1.44
CA ASP A 27 1.93 -14.91 -0.31
C ASP A 27 1.97 -16.41 -0.68
N GLU A 28 1.85 -16.75 -1.97
CA GLU A 28 1.88 -18.15 -2.42
C GLU A 28 3.31 -18.66 -2.60
N THR A 29 4.17 -17.84 -3.21
CA THR A 29 5.57 -18.19 -3.48
C THR A 29 6.54 -17.73 -2.39
N LYS A 30 6.08 -16.84 -1.50
CA LYS A 30 6.87 -16.09 -0.51
C LYS A 30 7.93 -15.18 -1.13
N GLU A 31 7.81 -14.86 -2.42
CA GLU A 31 8.70 -13.92 -3.08
C GLU A 31 8.37 -12.49 -2.63
N ILE A 32 9.42 -11.72 -2.34
CA ILE A 32 9.32 -10.29 -2.03
C ILE A 32 10.12 -9.55 -3.08
N LYS A 33 9.47 -8.59 -3.75
CA LYS A 33 10.08 -7.70 -4.72
C LYS A 33 9.98 -6.27 -4.23
N GLU A 34 11.08 -5.54 -4.36
CA GLU A 34 11.15 -4.12 -4.05
C GLU A 34 11.24 -3.33 -5.36
N TYR A 35 10.49 -2.23 -5.42
CA TYR A 35 10.47 -1.29 -6.53
C TYR A 35 10.69 0.12 -6.00
N GLU A 36 11.40 0.95 -6.74
CA GLU A 36 11.46 2.39 -6.47
C GLU A 36 10.07 3.01 -6.61
N ASN A 37 9.71 3.91 -5.70
CA ASN A 37 8.45 4.63 -5.78
C ASN A 37 8.60 5.92 -6.61
N PRO A 38 7.99 6.00 -7.82
CA PRO A 38 8.11 7.19 -8.67
C PRO A 38 7.35 8.42 -8.14
N GLY A 39 6.51 8.25 -7.12
CA GLY A 39 5.83 9.32 -6.41
C GLY A 39 6.65 9.93 -5.27
N PHE A 40 7.72 9.26 -4.83
CA PHE A 40 8.49 9.65 -3.65
C PHE A 40 9.09 11.05 -3.80
N GLY A 41 8.89 11.89 -2.77
CA GLY A 41 9.47 13.25 -2.72
C GLY A 41 8.94 14.23 -3.77
N SER A 42 7.90 13.85 -4.54
CA SER A 42 7.33 14.73 -5.56
C SER A 42 6.43 15.80 -4.90
N PRO A 43 6.70 17.11 -5.09
CA PRO A 43 5.91 18.18 -4.47
C PRO A 43 4.49 18.31 -5.02
N TYR A 44 4.23 17.73 -6.21
CA TYR A 44 2.91 17.73 -6.84
C TYR A 44 2.66 16.37 -7.51
N GLY A 45 1.50 15.77 -7.21
CA GLY A 45 1.07 14.52 -7.85
C GLY A 45 1.81 13.26 -7.42
N GLY A 46 2.54 13.29 -6.29
CA GLY A 46 3.29 12.14 -5.79
C GLY A 46 2.40 10.93 -5.51
N LYS A 47 1.26 11.15 -4.83
CA LYS A 47 0.27 10.11 -4.52
C LYS A 47 -0.26 9.42 -5.77
N GLU A 48 -0.65 10.20 -6.78
CA GLU A 48 -1.20 9.68 -8.03
C GLU A 48 -0.15 8.92 -8.84
N ARG A 49 1.11 9.38 -8.85
CA ARG A 49 2.22 8.68 -9.52
C ARG A 49 2.54 7.35 -8.84
N ALA A 50 2.64 7.36 -7.52
CA ALA A 50 2.85 6.15 -6.72
C ALA A 50 1.72 5.14 -6.96
N MET A 51 0.46 5.59 -6.87
CA MET A 51 -0.69 4.72 -7.11
C MET A 51 -0.75 4.21 -8.55
N ALA A 52 -0.44 5.04 -9.54
CA ALA A 52 -0.38 4.60 -10.93
C ALA A 52 0.66 3.48 -11.13
N ALA A 53 1.83 3.60 -10.51
CA ALA A 53 2.86 2.56 -10.54
C ALA A 53 2.38 1.27 -9.86
N ILE A 54 1.79 1.38 -8.66
CA ILE A 54 1.21 0.25 -7.92
C ILE A 54 0.20 -0.53 -8.78
N LEU A 55 -0.69 0.17 -9.49
CA LEU A 55 -1.69 -0.45 -10.35
C LEU A 55 -1.07 -1.24 -11.52
N THR A 56 0.12 -0.86 -12.01
CA THR A 56 0.83 -1.64 -13.04
C THR A 56 1.34 -2.99 -12.53
N LEU A 57 1.58 -3.12 -11.22
CA LEU A 57 2.05 -4.35 -10.60
C LEU A 57 0.96 -5.42 -10.51
N LYS A 58 -0.31 -5.05 -10.78
CA LYS A 58 -1.49 -5.94 -10.71
C LYS A 58 -1.55 -6.70 -9.37
N ALA A 59 -1.30 -5.98 -8.28
CA ALA A 59 -1.46 -6.52 -6.94
C ALA A 59 -2.95 -6.73 -6.61
N ASP A 60 -3.24 -7.77 -5.84
CA ASP A 60 -4.60 -8.09 -5.40
C ASP A 60 -5.06 -7.16 -4.27
N ALA A 61 -4.14 -6.69 -3.42
CA ALA A 61 -4.43 -5.75 -2.36
C ALA A 61 -3.26 -4.86 -1.98
N ILE A 62 -3.58 -3.75 -1.31
CA ILE A 62 -2.63 -2.80 -0.72
C ILE A 62 -2.81 -2.74 0.79
N ILE A 63 -1.71 -2.79 1.53
CA ILE A 63 -1.67 -2.52 2.96
C ILE A 63 -1.76 -1.01 3.17
N VAL A 64 -2.68 -0.57 4.01
CA VAL A 64 -2.95 0.85 4.27
C VAL A 64 -3.13 1.12 5.75
N LYS A 65 -2.63 2.26 6.20
CA LYS A 65 -2.96 2.87 7.49
C LYS A 65 -3.88 4.07 7.26
N GLU A 66 -4.44 4.58 8.35
CA GLU A 66 -5.07 5.90 8.34
C GLU A 66 -4.11 6.94 7.75
N GLY A 67 -4.58 7.75 6.81
CA GLY A 67 -3.78 8.75 6.12
C GLY A 67 -2.83 8.21 5.04
N SER A 68 -2.72 6.89 4.84
CA SER A 68 -1.88 6.33 3.78
C SER A 68 -2.37 6.70 2.38
N LEU A 69 -3.69 6.84 2.22
CA LEU A 69 -4.34 7.22 0.97
C LEU A 69 -5.00 8.60 1.11
N CYS A 70 -5.18 9.27 -0.02
CA CYS A 70 -6.07 10.42 -0.15
C CYS A 70 -7.30 10.03 -0.98
N PRO A 71 -8.34 10.87 -1.07
CA PRO A 71 -9.54 10.54 -1.86
C PRO A 71 -9.20 10.26 -3.33
N GLY A 72 -8.21 10.98 -3.89
CA GLY A 72 -7.75 10.78 -5.27
C GLY A 72 -7.15 9.40 -5.50
N SER A 73 -6.16 8.99 -4.68
CA SER A 73 -5.50 7.69 -4.83
C SER A 73 -6.41 6.51 -4.46
N TYR A 74 -7.35 6.70 -3.52
CA TYR A 74 -8.41 5.74 -3.24
C TYR A 74 -9.31 5.53 -4.48
N HIS A 75 -9.85 6.60 -5.06
CA HIS A 75 -10.69 6.48 -6.26
C HIS A 75 -9.96 5.91 -7.49
N MET A 76 -8.65 6.15 -7.61
CA MET A 76 -7.84 5.53 -8.67
C MET A 76 -7.76 4.00 -8.54
N SER A 77 -7.75 3.49 -7.31
CA SER A 77 -7.57 2.06 -7.00
C SER A 77 -8.88 1.31 -6.76
N LEU A 78 -9.97 2.01 -6.49
CA LEU A 78 -11.28 1.44 -6.19
C LEU A 78 -11.74 0.47 -7.30
N GLY A 79 -12.10 -0.74 -6.90
CA GLY A 79 -12.53 -1.82 -7.80
C GLY A 79 -11.40 -2.49 -8.59
N LYS A 80 -10.15 -2.01 -8.48
CA LYS A 80 -8.96 -2.61 -9.13
C LYS A 80 -8.13 -3.46 -8.17
N MET A 81 -8.21 -3.19 -6.88
CA MET A 81 -7.55 -3.95 -5.82
C MET A 81 -8.34 -3.85 -4.51
N LYS A 82 -8.06 -4.73 -3.57
CA LYS A 82 -8.57 -4.66 -2.20
C LYS A 82 -7.66 -3.81 -1.31
N TYR A 83 -8.15 -3.49 -0.13
CA TYR A 83 -7.43 -2.76 0.89
C TYR A 83 -7.29 -3.62 2.13
N ILE A 84 -6.12 -3.60 2.75
CA ILE A 84 -5.86 -4.30 4.00
C ILE A 84 -5.53 -3.24 5.03
N PRO A 85 -6.52 -2.76 5.82
CA PRO A 85 -6.28 -1.83 6.89
C PRO A 85 -5.43 -2.51 7.98
N VAL A 86 -4.42 -1.81 8.48
CA VAL A 86 -3.53 -2.29 9.55
C VAL A 86 -3.26 -1.18 10.56
N GLU A 87 -2.94 -1.58 11.79
CA GLU A 87 -2.48 -0.66 12.85
C GLU A 87 -0.95 -0.70 13.00
N GLU A 88 -0.31 -1.77 12.51
CA GLU A 88 1.14 -1.97 12.53
C GLU A 88 1.88 -0.85 11.82
N GLU A 89 3.01 -0.40 12.36
CA GLU A 89 3.77 0.68 11.74
C GLU A 89 4.88 0.18 10.83
N LYS A 90 5.44 -0.99 11.13
CA LYS A 90 6.59 -1.56 10.42
C LYS A 90 6.20 -2.69 9.50
N LEU A 91 6.86 -2.77 8.35
CA LEU A 91 6.65 -3.86 7.39
C LEU A 91 6.91 -5.23 8.03
N ASP A 92 7.94 -5.37 8.86
CA ASP A 92 8.28 -6.63 9.53
C ASP A 92 7.15 -7.14 10.45
N GLU A 93 6.46 -6.23 11.14
CA GLU A 93 5.32 -6.57 12.00
C GLU A 93 4.15 -7.11 11.16
N VAL A 94 3.89 -6.46 10.02
CA VAL A 94 2.89 -6.94 9.07
C VAL A 94 3.27 -8.29 8.49
N MET A 95 4.53 -8.49 8.12
CA MET A 95 5.02 -9.75 7.57
C MET A 95 4.87 -10.91 8.56
N ASN A 96 5.15 -10.67 9.84
CA ASN A 96 4.97 -11.66 10.91
C ASN A 96 3.51 -12.08 11.09
N LYS A 97 2.56 -11.17 10.82
CA LYS A 97 1.12 -11.39 10.97
C LYS A 97 0.38 -11.55 9.64
N LEU A 98 1.10 -11.65 8.51
CA LEU A 98 0.54 -11.68 7.17
C LEU A 98 -0.59 -12.71 6.98
N PRO A 99 -0.51 -13.95 7.55
CA PRO A 99 -1.58 -14.93 7.45
C PRO A 99 -2.92 -14.49 8.07
N GLU A 100 -2.88 -13.60 9.05
CA GLU A 100 -4.06 -13.06 9.75
C GLU A 100 -4.53 -11.77 9.08
N ILE A 101 -3.61 -10.85 8.81
CA ILE A 101 -3.87 -9.54 8.21
C ILE A 101 -4.50 -9.67 6.81
N LYS A 102 -4.03 -10.61 5.98
CA LYS A 102 -4.60 -10.79 4.62
C LYS A 102 -6.08 -11.18 4.60
N LYS A 103 -6.61 -11.73 5.70
CA LYS A 103 -8.03 -12.08 5.83
C LYS A 103 -8.91 -10.85 6.04
N GLN A 104 -8.32 -9.72 6.42
CA GLN A 104 -8.98 -8.43 6.62
C GLN A 104 -9.12 -7.62 5.33
N ALA A 105 -8.75 -8.20 4.18
CA ALA A 105 -8.84 -7.51 2.89
C ALA A 105 -10.28 -7.15 2.54
N VAL A 106 -10.58 -5.86 2.49
CA VAL A 106 -11.89 -5.28 2.16
C VAL A 106 -11.89 -4.67 0.76
N PRO A 107 -13.02 -4.70 0.03
CA PRO A 107 -13.12 -4.10 -1.30
C PRO A 107 -13.19 -2.56 -1.25
N GLU A 108 -13.61 -2.00 -0.12
CA GLU A 108 -13.84 -0.57 0.10
C GLU A 108 -13.35 -0.21 1.50
N LEU A 109 -12.83 1.01 1.65
CA LEU A 109 -12.38 1.53 2.95
C LEU A 109 -13.46 2.42 3.54
N ASP A 110 -13.49 2.50 4.86
CA ASP A 110 -14.25 3.55 5.55
C ASP A 110 -13.67 4.93 5.22
N MET A 111 -14.54 5.95 5.20
CA MET A 111 -14.17 7.31 4.78
C MET A 111 -13.01 7.88 5.59
N ASP A 112 -12.93 7.55 6.88
CA ASP A 112 -11.90 8.06 7.79
C ASP A 112 -10.49 7.57 7.41
N MET A 113 -10.37 6.47 6.66
CA MET A 113 -9.06 5.90 6.27
C MET A 113 -8.35 6.69 5.16
N TYR A 114 -9.09 7.43 4.34
CA TYR A 114 -8.56 8.11 3.15
C TYR A 114 -8.93 9.58 3.06
N ARG A 115 -9.59 10.13 4.08
CA ARG A 115 -9.92 11.56 4.16
C ARG A 115 -8.71 12.37 4.62
N GLU A 116 -8.57 13.58 4.10
CA GLU A 116 -7.53 14.56 4.49
C GLU A 116 -7.85 15.29 5.79
#